data_AF-A0A9E3YAH2-F1
#
_entry.id   AF-A0A9E3YAH2-F1
#
_cell.length_a   1.000
_cell.length_b   1.000
_cell.length_c   1.000
_cell.angle_alpha   90.00
_cell.angle_beta   90.00
_cell.angle_gamma   90.00
#
_symmetry.space_group_name_H-M   'P 1'
#
loop_
_entity.id
_entity.type
_entity.pdbx_description
1 polymer ?
#
loop_
_entity_poly.entity_id
_entity_poly.type
_entity_poly.pdbx_seq_one_letter_code
_entity_poly.pdbx_strand_id
1 'polypeptide(L)'
;MAQAPDPDEQGRELPSNPSLYDLDRDELASLLDGEPRFRLDQLWSGLYEKLLDPADISNLPKTLRGAIEGLLPPGLLQVRRSVSRDGGTIKFLWQLRDGFLIETVLMHYDDRTTVCISSQAGCAMACGFCATGQAGFDRHLTVGEIVEQVIRAGQEAQKVDRRVDNVVFMGMGEPLANFEPVAASIERMNTDLGIGARHLTVSTVGVVPGIERFTDLGTQVGLAVSLHAANDTKRDQLVPLNRRYPLADLARACQRYVQTTHRRLSFEWAMIDGVNDTQQDAAELAA
;
A
#
# COMPACT_ATOMS: atom_id res chain seq x y z
N MET A 1 -28.16 13.75 34.91
CA MET A 1 -28.65 12.41 34.56
C MET A 1 -27.90 11.99 33.30
N ALA A 2 -27.22 10.84 33.40
CA ALA A 2 -26.42 10.10 32.42
C ALA A 2 -26.08 10.76 31.08
N GLN A 3 -24.79 11.06 30.88
CA GLN A 3 -24.18 11.15 29.56
C GLN A 3 -24.37 9.81 28.84
N ALA A 4 -24.76 9.86 27.56
CA ALA A 4 -24.75 8.70 26.70
C ALA A 4 -23.30 8.22 26.49
N PRO A 5 -23.03 6.91 26.49
CA PRO A 5 -21.68 6.39 26.28
C PRO A 5 -21.20 6.65 24.84
N ASP A 6 -19.89 6.86 24.76
CA ASP A 6 -19.09 7.04 23.55
C ASP A 6 -19.10 5.75 22.70
N PRO A 7 -19.36 5.78 21.37
CA PRO A 7 -19.41 4.56 20.56
C PRO A 7 -18.04 3.86 20.35
N ASP A 8 -16.93 4.49 20.72
CA ASP A 8 -15.57 3.98 20.47
C ASP A 8 -15.01 3.06 21.58
N GLU A 9 -15.84 2.63 22.53
CA GLU A 9 -15.44 1.71 23.62
C GLU A 9 -15.65 0.21 23.29
N GLN A 10 -15.46 -0.19 22.03
CA GLN A 10 -15.23 -1.59 21.68
C GLN A 10 -13.78 -1.78 21.25
N GLY A 11 -12.89 -1.69 22.24
CA GLY A 11 -11.49 -2.07 22.12
C GLY A 11 -11.35 -3.53 21.70
N ARG A 12 -11.19 -3.77 20.40
CA ARG A 12 -10.48 -4.96 19.92
C ARG A 12 -9.00 -4.67 20.13
N GLU A 13 -8.41 -5.29 21.15
CA GLU A 13 -6.96 -5.33 21.32
C GLU A 13 -6.32 -5.83 20.01
N LEU A 14 -5.43 -5.03 19.44
CA LEU A 14 -4.54 -5.47 18.37
C LEU A 14 -3.82 -6.74 18.87
N PRO A 15 -3.64 -7.78 18.03
CA PRO A 15 -2.88 -8.95 18.45
C PRO A 15 -1.50 -8.51 18.94
N SER A 16 -1.14 -8.94 20.15
CA SER A 16 0.05 -8.46 20.89
C SER A 16 1.38 -8.78 20.22
N ASN A 17 1.39 -9.69 19.24
CA ASN A 17 2.60 -10.11 18.54
C ASN A 17 2.67 -9.47 17.15
N PRO A 18 3.86 -9.05 16.67
CA PRO A 18 4.05 -8.63 15.29
C PRO A 18 3.69 -9.75 14.30
N SER A 19 3.28 -9.38 13.09
CA SER A 19 3.16 -10.33 11.99
C SER A 19 4.52 -10.70 11.40
N LEU A 20 4.56 -11.74 10.57
CA LEU A 20 5.76 -12.24 9.91
C LEU A 20 6.62 -11.18 9.22
N TYR A 21 6.00 -10.13 8.70
CA TYR A 21 6.69 -9.10 7.92
C TYR A 21 6.74 -7.74 8.61
N ASP A 22 6.28 -7.64 9.87
CA ASP A 22 6.36 -6.40 10.64
C ASP A 22 7.78 -6.11 11.14
N LEU A 23 8.51 -7.18 11.48
CA LEU A 23 9.85 -7.05 12.02
C LEU A 23 10.86 -6.70 10.93
N ASP A 24 11.75 -5.77 11.24
CA ASP A 24 12.95 -5.55 10.43
C ASP A 24 14.02 -6.62 10.64
N ARG A 25 15.13 -6.48 9.91
CA ARG A 25 16.21 -7.48 9.93
C ARG A 25 16.92 -7.53 11.28
N ASP A 26 17.04 -6.40 11.96
CA ASP A 26 17.70 -6.31 13.27
C ASP A 26 16.77 -6.81 14.39
N GLU A 27 15.47 -6.55 14.27
CA GLU A 27 14.44 -7.11 15.14
C GLU A 27 14.33 -8.64 14.97
N LEU A 28 14.38 -9.15 13.73
CA LEU A 28 14.48 -10.59 13.48
C LEU A 28 15.80 -11.18 14.00
N ALA A 29 16.91 -10.45 13.89
CA ALA A 29 18.18 -10.89 14.50
C ALA A 29 18.05 -11.05 16.01
N SER A 30 17.35 -10.12 16.66
CA SER A 30 17.09 -10.15 18.10
C SER A 30 16.14 -11.29 18.49
N LEU A 31 15.14 -11.59 17.67
CA LEU A 31 14.24 -12.73 17.88
C LEU A 31 14.96 -14.08 17.75
N LEU A 32 15.98 -14.13 16.90
CA LEU A 32 16.83 -15.31 16.67
C LEU A 32 18.05 -15.35 17.59
N ASP A 33 18.09 -14.58 18.67
CA ASP A 33 19.20 -14.62 19.61
C ASP A 33 19.39 -16.04 20.17
N GLY A 34 20.64 -16.50 20.20
CA GLY A 34 21.00 -17.89 20.51
C GLY A 34 21.04 -18.87 19.33
N GLU A 35 20.50 -18.52 18.16
CA GLU A 35 20.70 -19.29 16.93
C GLU A 35 22.03 -18.89 16.23
N PRO A 36 22.65 -19.78 15.42
CA PRO A 36 23.81 -19.40 14.62
C PRO A 36 23.50 -18.23 13.69
N ARG A 37 24.42 -17.24 13.59
CA ARG A 37 24.21 -15.99 12.82
C ARG A 37 23.69 -16.18 11.39
N PHE A 38 24.13 -17.24 10.70
CA PHE A 38 23.69 -17.53 9.33
C PHE A 38 22.20 -17.92 9.23
N ARG A 39 21.51 -18.24 10.33
CA ARG A 39 20.07 -18.52 10.35
C ARG A 39 19.25 -17.30 9.98
N LEU A 40 19.70 -16.11 10.39
CA LEU A 40 19.08 -14.85 9.96
C LEU A 40 19.11 -14.72 8.44
N ASP A 41 20.27 -14.97 7.81
CA ASP A 41 20.42 -14.87 6.36
C ASP A 41 19.55 -15.90 5.63
N GLN A 42 19.46 -17.13 6.16
CA GLN A 42 18.59 -18.16 5.60
C GLN A 42 17.11 -17.81 5.68
N LEU A 43 16.66 -17.27 6.83
CA LEU A 43 15.29 -16.81 7.01
C LEU A 43 14.99 -15.63 6.10
N TRP A 44 15.86 -14.61 6.08
CA TRP A 44 15.69 -13.40 5.29
C TRP A 44 15.62 -13.69 3.79
N SER A 45 16.58 -14.47 3.27
CA SER A 45 16.57 -14.91 1.86
C SER A 45 15.35 -15.77 1.54
N GLY A 46 14.94 -16.64 2.47
CA GLY A 46 13.72 -17.44 2.32
C GLY A 46 12.47 -16.58 2.14
N LEU A 47 12.29 -15.59 3.01
CA LEU A 47 11.11 -14.71 3.06
C LEU A 47 11.08 -13.69 1.90
N TYR A 48 12.18 -12.99 1.64
CA TYR A 48 12.19 -11.82 0.75
C TYR A 48 12.74 -12.09 -0.65
N GLU A 49 13.72 -12.99 -0.81
CA GLU A 49 14.28 -13.30 -2.13
C GLU A 49 13.53 -14.44 -2.80
N LYS A 50 13.21 -15.49 -2.02
CA LYS A 50 12.57 -16.71 -2.52
C LYS A 50 11.06 -16.70 -2.33
N LEU A 51 10.53 -15.77 -1.54
CA LEU A 51 9.10 -15.61 -1.24
C LEU A 51 8.47 -16.89 -0.67
N LEU A 52 9.19 -17.59 0.20
CA LEU A 52 8.72 -18.83 0.82
C LEU A 52 8.01 -18.54 2.14
N ASP A 53 6.97 -19.32 2.45
CA ASP A 53 6.47 -19.39 3.81
C ASP A 53 7.53 -20.04 4.73
N PRO A 54 7.59 -19.71 6.04
CA PRO A 54 8.59 -20.27 6.96
C PRO A 54 8.67 -21.81 6.93
N ALA A 55 7.52 -22.47 6.78
CA ALA A 55 7.39 -23.92 6.62
C ALA A 55 8.28 -24.48 5.50
N ASP A 56 8.46 -23.74 4.41
CA ASP A 56 9.07 -24.20 3.17
C ASP A 56 10.56 -23.85 3.07
N ILE A 57 11.11 -23.14 4.06
CA ILE A 57 12.54 -22.79 4.14
C ILE A 57 13.33 -24.03 4.60
N SER A 58 13.60 -24.95 3.67
CA SER A 58 14.15 -26.29 3.93
C SER A 58 15.54 -26.32 4.57
N ASN A 59 16.32 -25.25 4.44
CA ASN A 59 17.63 -25.12 5.08
C ASN A 59 17.56 -24.64 6.54
N LEU A 60 16.36 -24.33 7.08
CA LEU A 60 16.11 -24.11 8.50
C LEU A 60 15.68 -25.40 9.23
N PRO A 61 16.12 -25.63 10.48
CA PRO A 61 15.68 -26.76 11.29
C PRO A 61 14.16 -26.75 11.47
N LYS A 62 13.53 -27.92 11.51
CA LYS A 62 12.08 -28.05 11.70
C LYS A 62 11.60 -27.37 12.99
N THR A 63 12.41 -27.43 14.05
CA THR A 63 12.13 -26.76 15.33
C THR A 63 12.07 -25.24 15.18
N LEU A 64 13.03 -24.65 14.45
CA LEU A 64 13.10 -23.21 14.23
C LEU A 64 11.95 -22.72 13.32
N ARG A 65 11.61 -23.48 12.26
CA ARG A 65 10.44 -23.17 11.42
C ARG A 65 9.15 -23.10 12.25
N GLY A 66 8.91 -24.11 13.10
CA GLY A 66 7.74 -24.14 13.98
C GLY A 66 7.73 -23.03 15.04
N ALA A 67 8.90 -22.64 15.56
CA ALA A 67 9.02 -21.51 16.48
C ALA A 67 8.66 -20.18 15.80
N ILE A 68 9.16 -19.96 14.58
CA ILE A 68 8.85 -18.76 13.79
C ILE A 68 7.35 -18.69 13.48
N GLU A 69 6.74 -19.77 13.00
CA GLU A 69 5.29 -19.80 12.72
C GLU A 69 4.43 -19.47 13.94
N GLY A 70 4.83 -19.93 15.13
CA GLY A 70 4.11 -19.65 16.37
C GLY A 70 4.29 -18.23 16.88
N LEU A 71 5.49 -17.64 16.71
CA LEU A 71 5.81 -16.30 17.19
C LEU A 71 5.34 -15.20 16.24
N LEU A 72 5.44 -15.47 14.94
CA LEU A 72 5.24 -14.52 13.85
C LEU A 72 4.21 -15.05 12.84
N PRO A 73 2.91 -15.01 13.19
CA PRO A 73 1.87 -15.46 12.28
C PRO A 73 1.77 -14.52 11.05
N PRO A 74 1.21 -15.01 9.93
CA PRO A 74 0.85 -14.15 8.80
C PRO A 74 -0.07 -12.99 9.21
N GLY A 75 0.14 -11.81 8.63
CA GLY A 75 -0.74 -10.65 8.79
C GLY A 75 -1.99 -10.76 7.93
N LEU A 76 -1.90 -11.48 6.80
CA LEU A 76 -2.98 -11.63 5.83
C LEU A 76 -3.52 -13.06 5.77
N LEU A 77 -4.83 -13.21 5.97
CA LEU A 77 -5.56 -14.47 5.76
C LEU A 77 -6.37 -14.38 4.47
N GLN A 78 -6.16 -15.29 3.52
CA GLN A 78 -6.89 -15.26 2.25
C GLN A 78 -8.35 -15.67 2.46
N VAL A 79 -9.28 -14.72 2.31
CA VAL A 79 -10.72 -14.99 2.36
C VAL A 79 -11.25 -15.43 1.00
N ARG A 80 -10.83 -14.72 -0.05
CA ARG A 80 -11.30 -14.98 -1.41
C ARG A 80 -10.22 -14.64 -2.43
N ARG A 81 -10.21 -15.42 -3.51
CA ARG A 81 -9.42 -15.18 -4.72
C ARG A 81 -10.35 -15.18 -5.93
N SER A 82 -10.18 -14.22 -6.83
CA SER A 82 -10.93 -14.12 -8.07
C SER A 82 -9.96 -13.85 -9.22
N VAL A 83 -10.14 -14.55 -10.34
CA VAL A 83 -9.31 -14.42 -11.53
C VAL A 83 -10.19 -13.94 -12.68
N SER A 84 -9.69 -12.98 -13.47
CA SER A 84 -10.35 -12.52 -14.68
C SER A 84 -10.49 -13.64 -15.72
N ARG A 85 -11.40 -13.45 -16.68
CA ARG A 85 -11.66 -14.46 -17.73
C ARG A 85 -10.42 -14.82 -18.54
N ASP A 86 -9.58 -13.83 -18.82
CA ASP A 86 -8.33 -13.98 -19.57
C ASP A 86 -7.13 -14.42 -18.70
N GLY A 87 -7.32 -14.58 -17.39
CA GLY A 87 -6.25 -14.94 -16.46
C GLY A 87 -5.26 -13.81 -16.15
N GLY A 88 -5.38 -12.64 -16.80
CA GLY A 88 -4.43 -11.55 -16.69
C GLY A 88 -4.54 -10.73 -15.41
N THR A 89 -5.64 -10.84 -14.66
CA THR A 89 -5.86 -10.10 -13.41
C THR A 89 -6.35 -11.04 -12.32
N ILE A 90 -5.72 -10.94 -11.14
CA ILE A 90 -6.06 -11.72 -9.95
C ILE A 90 -6.35 -10.74 -8.82
N LYS A 91 -7.57 -10.78 -8.29
CA LYS A 91 -7.97 -10.01 -7.11
C LYS A 91 -8.03 -10.91 -5.89
N PHE A 92 -7.39 -10.47 -4.82
CA PHE A 92 -7.40 -11.10 -3.51
C PHE A 92 -8.21 -10.26 -2.54
N LEU A 93 -9.01 -10.94 -1.72
CA LEU A 93 -9.62 -10.39 -0.52
C LEU A 93 -8.90 -11.02 0.67
N TRP A 94 -8.24 -10.17 1.46
CA TRP A 94 -7.54 -10.56 2.67
C TRP A 94 -8.34 -10.14 3.89
N GLN A 95 -8.32 -10.98 4.91
CA GLN A 95 -8.71 -10.61 6.26
C GLN A 95 -7.44 -10.36 7.07
N LEU A 96 -7.38 -9.18 7.68
CA LEU A 96 -6.37 -8.81 8.66
C LEU A 96 -6.64 -9.53 9.98
N ARG A 97 -5.65 -9.61 10.86
CA ARG A 97 -5.76 -10.38 12.12
C ARG A 97 -6.84 -9.86 13.08
N ASP A 98 -7.20 -8.58 12.97
CA ASP A 98 -8.29 -7.95 13.71
C ASP A 98 -9.64 -7.98 12.99
N GLY A 99 -9.72 -8.68 11.87
CA GLY A 99 -10.95 -9.02 11.17
C GLY A 99 -11.35 -8.09 10.03
N PHE A 100 -10.70 -6.93 9.89
CA PHE A 100 -10.93 -6.01 8.78
C PHE A 100 -10.49 -6.62 7.45
N LEU A 101 -11.08 -6.14 6.36
CA LEU A 101 -10.83 -6.65 5.01
C LEU A 101 -10.05 -5.64 4.18
N ILE A 102 -9.08 -6.14 3.41
CA ILE A 102 -8.38 -5.35 2.38
C ILE A 102 -8.31 -6.12 1.06
N GLU A 103 -8.08 -5.38 -0.02
CA GLU A 103 -7.89 -5.96 -1.35
C GLU A 103 -6.47 -5.76 -1.88
N THR A 104 -6.01 -6.73 -2.66
CA THR A 104 -4.79 -6.64 -3.46
C THR A 104 -5.12 -7.11 -4.87
N VAL A 105 -4.59 -6.43 -5.90
CA VAL A 105 -4.82 -6.82 -7.29
C VAL A 105 -3.48 -7.03 -8.00
N LEU A 106 -3.25 -8.26 -8.46
CA LEU A 106 -2.13 -8.62 -9.31
C LEU A 106 -2.55 -8.56 -10.77
N MET A 107 -1.78 -7.85 -11.60
CA MET A 107 -2.07 -7.63 -13.02
C MET A 107 -0.86 -8.00 -13.86
N HIS A 108 -1.09 -8.84 -14.86
CA HIS A 108 -0.12 -9.28 -15.85
C HIS A 108 -0.34 -8.51 -17.15
N TYR A 109 0.62 -7.66 -17.50
CA TYR A 109 0.72 -7.01 -18.81
C TYR A 109 1.78 -7.71 -19.67
N ASP A 110 1.86 -7.38 -20.96
CA ASP A 110 2.82 -7.98 -21.89
C ASP A 110 4.28 -7.81 -21.40
N ASP A 111 4.63 -6.62 -20.89
CA ASP A 111 6.00 -6.23 -20.57
C ASP A 111 6.32 -6.21 -19.06
N ARG A 112 5.31 -6.33 -18.20
CA ARG A 112 5.47 -6.23 -16.74
C ARG A 112 4.36 -6.93 -15.97
N THR A 113 4.62 -7.19 -14.69
CA THR A 113 3.62 -7.56 -13.70
C THR A 113 3.52 -6.46 -12.65
N THR A 114 2.31 -5.92 -12.46
CA THR A 114 2.03 -4.86 -11.49
C THR A 114 1.14 -5.39 -10.37
N VAL A 115 1.47 -5.07 -9.13
CA VAL A 115 0.59 -5.28 -7.98
C VAL A 115 0.07 -3.95 -7.45
N CYS A 116 -1.24 -3.86 -7.30
CA CYS A 116 -1.95 -2.77 -6.64
C CYS A 116 -2.22 -3.17 -5.20
N ILE A 117 -1.68 -2.39 -4.25
CA ILE A 117 -1.72 -2.70 -2.82
C ILE A 117 -2.46 -1.62 -2.03
N SER A 118 -3.05 -2.06 -0.93
CA SER A 118 -3.74 -1.22 0.05
C SER A 118 -2.75 -0.68 1.10
N SER A 119 -3.03 0.52 1.61
CA SER A 119 -2.27 1.18 2.69
C SER A 119 -3.08 1.35 3.98
N GLN A 120 -4.41 1.21 3.91
CA GLN A 120 -5.34 1.32 5.03
C GLN A 120 -6.48 0.29 4.86
N ALA A 121 -7.11 -0.10 5.97
CA ALA A 121 -8.44 -0.68 5.96
C ALA A 121 -9.46 0.46 5.93
N GLY A 122 -10.19 0.58 4.81
CA GLY A 122 -11.02 1.76 4.53
C GLY A 122 -10.22 2.99 4.11
N CYS A 123 -10.87 4.15 4.02
CA CYS A 123 -10.23 5.43 3.70
C CYS A 123 -11.07 6.63 4.18
N ALA A 124 -10.45 7.53 4.95
CA ALA A 124 -11.14 8.70 5.52
C ALA A 124 -11.32 9.85 4.51
N MET A 125 -10.82 9.73 3.28
CA MET A 125 -10.85 10.81 2.29
C MET A 125 -12.23 11.05 1.67
N ALA A 126 -13.16 10.12 1.84
CA ALA A 126 -14.58 10.25 1.44
C ALA A 126 -14.79 10.72 -0.03
N CYS A 127 -13.92 10.30 -0.96
CA CYS A 127 -14.07 10.64 -2.38
C CYS A 127 -15.39 10.05 -2.92
N GLY A 128 -16.24 10.89 -3.51
CA GLY A 128 -17.64 10.54 -3.81
C GLY A 128 -17.82 9.37 -4.79
N PHE A 129 -16.83 9.15 -5.67
CA PHE A 129 -16.81 8.09 -6.67
C PHE A 129 -16.09 6.81 -6.17
N CYS A 130 -15.51 6.82 -4.98
CA CYS A 130 -14.69 5.73 -4.45
C CYS A 130 -15.48 4.88 -3.44
N ALA A 131 -15.67 3.60 -3.74
CA ALA A 131 -16.34 2.67 -2.82
C ALA A 131 -15.66 2.59 -1.45
N THR A 132 -14.32 2.61 -1.40
CA THR A 132 -13.55 2.62 -0.15
C THR A 132 -13.77 3.91 0.65
N GLY A 133 -13.86 5.06 -0.01
CA GLY A 133 -14.16 6.33 0.66
C GLY A 133 -15.58 6.35 1.26
N GLN A 134 -16.53 5.65 0.65
CA GLN A 134 -17.90 5.51 1.18
C GLN A 134 -17.99 4.50 2.33
N ALA A 135 -17.10 3.51 2.39
CA ALA A 135 -17.06 2.51 3.46
C ALA A 135 -16.57 3.08 4.80
N GLY A 136 -15.95 4.27 4.79
CA GLY A 136 -15.34 4.87 5.97
C GLY A 136 -13.90 4.40 6.19
N PHE A 137 -13.34 4.75 7.35
CA PHE A 137 -11.98 4.41 7.75
C PHE A 137 -12.01 3.56 9.01
N ASP A 138 -11.31 2.43 8.99
CA ASP A 138 -11.12 1.59 10.16
C ASP A 138 -9.76 1.88 10.80
N ARG A 139 -8.66 1.59 10.08
CA ARG A 139 -7.30 1.83 10.57
C ARG A 139 -6.24 1.87 9.49
N HIS A 140 -5.05 2.31 9.90
CA HIS A 140 -3.82 2.17 9.14
C HIS A 140 -3.33 0.72 9.11
N LEU A 141 -2.71 0.33 8.01
CA LEU A 141 -1.99 -0.95 7.91
C LEU A 141 -0.58 -0.80 8.48
N THR A 142 -0.06 -1.89 9.04
CA THR A 142 1.33 -1.98 9.49
C THR A 142 2.27 -2.18 8.29
N VAL A 143 3.59 -2.07 8.53
CA VAL A 143 4.60 -2.36 7.50
C VAL A 143 4.45 -3.78 6.98
N GLY A 144 4.27 -4.75 7.88
CA GLY A 144 4.14 -6.16 7.52
C GLY A 144 2.90 -6.44 6.68
N GLU A 145 1.75 -5.86 7.02
CA GLU A 145 0.52 -6.02 6.24
C GLU A 145 0.62 -5.41 4.84
N ILE A 146 1.37 -4.31 4.68
CA ILE A 146 1.62 -3.70 3.36
C ILE A 146 2.57 -4.58 2.54
N VAL A 147 3.69 -5.00 3.12
CA VAL A 147 4.72 -5.79 2.45
C VAL A 147 4.21 -7.19 2.09
N GLU A 148 3.42 -7.82 2.97
CA GLU A 148 2.89 -9.16 2.73
C GLU A 148 2.02 -9.21 1.48
N GLN A 149 1.29 -8.15 1.13
CA GLN A 149 0.51 -8.10 -0.11
C GLN A 149 1.39 -8.30 -1.35
N VAL A 150 2.59 -7.70 -1.36
CA VAL A 150 3.55 -7.83 -2.46
C VAL A 150 4.16 -9.24 -2.49
N ILE A 151 4.46 -9.81 -1.32
CA ILE A 151 5.01 -11.16 -1.21
C ILE A 151 4.00 -12.21 -1.71
N ARG A 152 2.74 -12.13 -1.26
CA ARG A 152 1.67 -13.02 -1.73
C ARG A 152 1.42 -12.89 -3.23
N ALA A 153 1.47 -11.67 -3.77
CA ALA A 153 1.38 -11.43 -5.20
C ALA A 153 2.60 -11.98 -5.96
N GLY A 154 3.80 -11.88 -5.40
CA GLY A 154 5.03 -12.43 -5.96
C GLY A 154 5.02 -13.97 -5.99
N GLN A 155 4.55 -14.61 -4.93
CA GLN A 155 4.31 -16.07 -4.89
C GLN A 155 3.35 -16.50 -6.01
N GLU A 156 2.29 -15.73 -6.25
CA GLU A 156 1.34 -16.03 -7.34
C GLU A 156 1.98 -15.83 -8.72
N ALA A 157 2.74 -14.75 -8.92
CA ALA A 157 3.44 -14.48 -10.18
C ALA A 157 4.47 -15.59 -10.52
N GLN A 158 5.19 -16.11 -9.53
CA GLN A 158 6.17 -17.19 -9.73
C GLN A 158 5.53 -18.47 -10.29
N LYS A 159 4.24 -18.74 -10.01
CA LYS A 159 3.53 -19.92 -10.53
C LYS A 159 3.38 -19.91 -12.06
N VAL A 160 3.51 -18.74 -12.68
CA VAL A 160 3.45 -18.55 -14.13
C VAL A 160 4.78 -18.03 -14.70
N ASP A 161 5.88 -18.29 -14.00
CA ASP A 161 7.25 -17.88 -14.37
C ASP A 161 7.39 -16.36 -14.59
N ARG A 162 6.68 -15.58 -13.78
CA ARG A 162 6.79 -14.12 -13.73
C ARG A 162 7.25 -13.66 -12.35
N ARG A 163 7.74 -12.43 -12.30
CA ARG A 163 8.06 -11.71 -11.06
C ARG A 163 7.20 -10.47 -10.98
N VAL A 164 6.98 -9.94 -9.77
CA VAL A 164 6.40 -8.59 -9.61
C VAL A 164 7.46 -7.57 -10.00
N ASP A 165 7.15 -6.75 -10.98
CA ASP A 165 8.03 -5.71 -11.51
C ASP A 165 7.68 -4.34 -10.95
N ASN A 166 6.38 -4.08 -10.74
CA ASN A 166 5.83 -2.78 -10.37
C ASN A 166 4.88 -2.90 -9.18
N VAL A 167 4.93 -1.91 -8.28
CA VAL A 167 4.00 -1.80 -7.15
C VAL A 167 3.37 -0.42 -7.16
N VAL A 168 2.03 -0.37 -7.04
CA VAL A 168 1.28 0.88 -6.96
C VAL A 168 0.44 0.93 -5.69
N PHE A 169 0.60 1.99 -4.90
CA PHE A 169 -0.26 2.27 -3.74
C PHE A 169 -1.54 2.94 -4.22
N MET A 170 -2.37 2.16 -4.91
CA MET A 170 -3.65 2.58 -5.50
C MET A 170 -4.82 1.66 -5.07
N GLY A 171 -4.59 0.83 -4.04
CA GLY A 171 -5.62 0.03 -3.40
C GLY A 171 -6.44 0.84 -2.41
N MET A 172 -6.81 0.21 -1.29
CA MET A 172 -7.59 0.86 -0.24
C MET A 172 -6.70 1.82 0.58
N GLY A 173 -7.21 3.02 0.86
CA GLY A 173 -6.57 4.00 1.74
C GLY A 173 -5.90 5.18 1.04
N GLU A 174 -5.54 6.19 1.84
CA GLU A 174 -4.67 7.30 1.45
C GLU A 174 -3.25 7.05 1.98
N PRO A 175 -2.28 6.69 1.10
CA PRO A 175 -0.94 6.32 1.52
C PRO A 175 -0.22 7.41 2.32
N LEU A 176 -0.38 8.69 1.96
CA LEU A 176 0.31 9.78 2.66
C LEU A 176 -0.32 10.12 4.02
N ALA A 177 -1.51 9.59 4.31
CA ALA A 177 -2.08 9.61 5.66
C ALA A 177 -1.55 8.45 6.53
N ASN A 178 -0.96 7.40 5.94
CA ASN A 178 -0.27 6.31 6.62
C ASN A 178 1.25 6.36 6.36
N PHE A 179 1.87 7.53 6.60
CA PHE A 179 3.19 7.84 6.04
C PHE A 179 4.31 6.91 6.51
N GLU A 180 4.48 6.65 7.81
CA GLU A 180 5.62 5.87 8.29
C GLU A 180 5.58 4.42 7.80
N PRO A 181 4.44 3.69 7.92
CA PRO A 181 4.38 2.33 7.41
C PRO A 181 4.57 2.26 5.89
N VAL A 182 4.04 3.24 5.15
CA VAL A 182 4.24 3.33 3.69
C VAL A 182 5.72 3.56 3.36
N ALA A 183 6.39 4.52 4.00
CA ALA A 183 7.81 4.80 3.77
C ALA A 183 8.71 3.59 4.08
N ALA A 184 8.51 2.94 5.22
CA ALA A 184 9.25 1.73 5.59
C ALA A 184 8.95 0.55 4.65
N SER A 185 7.71 0.39 4.18
CA SER A 185 7.36 -0.65 3.21
C SER A 185 8.01 -0.42 1.84
N ILE A 186 8.14 0.84 1.41
CA ILE A 186 8.85 1.22 0.18
C ILE A 186 10.32 0.84 0.27
N GLU A 187 10.96 1.13 1.40
CA GLU A 187 12.34 0.73 1.66
C GLU A 187 12.47 -0.79 1.57
N ARG A 188 11.63 -1.54 2.30
CA ARG A 188 11.59 -3.02 2.26
C ARG A 188 11.43 -3.57 0.85
N MET A 189 10.52 -3.01 0.05
CA MET A 189 10.33 -3.44 -1.34
C MET A 189 11.56 -3.14 -2.20
N ASN A 190 12.25 -2.02 -1.94
CA ASN A 190 13.41 -1.62 -2.72
C ASN A 190 14.67 -2.42 -2.37
N THR A 191 14.97 -2.57 -1.07
CA THR A 191 16.18 -3.22 -0.58
C THR A 191 16.06 -4.73 -0.55
N ASP A 192 14.96 -5.27 -0.05
CA ASP A 192 14.84 -6.69 0.29
C ASP A 192 14.11 -7.50 -0.78
N LEU A 193 13.10 -6.93 -1.44
CA LEU A 193 12.44 -7.55 -2.60
C LEU A 193 13.11 -7.21 -3.94
N GLY A 194 14.10 -6.30 -3.93
CA GLY A 194 14.85 -5.91 -5.12
C GLY A 194 14.02 -5.21 -6.21
N ILE A 195 12.91 -4.56 -5.84
CA ILE A 195 12.07 -3.79 -6.77
C ILE A 195 12.67 -2.39 -6.91
N GLY A 196 13.18 -2.04 -8.10
CA GLY A 196 13.79 -0.73 -8.32
C GLY A 196 12.82 0.41 -8.00
N ALA A 197 13.25 1.42 -7.23
CA ALA A 197 12.38 2.49 -6.72
C ALA A 197 11.52 3.17 -7.80
N ARG A 198 12.00 3.25 -9.05
CA ARG A 198 11.24 3.83 -10.19
C ARG A 198 10.03 3.01 -10.61
N HIS A 199 9.92 1.77 -10.14
CA HIS A 199 8.79 0.87 -10.37
C HIS A 199 7.79 0.88 -9.21
N LEU A 200 8.08 1.63 -8.14
CA LEU A 200 7.17 1.91 -7.04
C LEU A 200 6.48 3.25 -7.31
N THR A 201 5.16 3.32 -7.14
CA THR A 201 4.39 4.55 -7.27
C THR A 201 3.46 4.74 -6.08
N VAL A 202 3.59 5.89 -5.41
CA VAL A 202 2.64 6.34 -4.37
C VAL A 202 1.60 7.24 -5.01
N SER A 203 0.32 6.91 -4.84
CA SER A 203 -0.79 7.80 -5.21
C SER A 203 -1.28 8.58 -3.99
N THR A 204 -1.75 9.81 -4.19
CA THR A 204 -2.38 10.61 -3.14
C THR A 204 -3.54 11.45 -3.69
N VAL A 205 -4.58 11.65 -2.89
CA VAL A 205 -5.67 12.60 -3.19
C VAL A 205 -5.30 14.06 -2.90
N GLY A 206 -4.05 14.32 -2.47
CA GLY A 206 -3.52 15.67 -2.27
C GLY A 206 -3.35 16.05 -0.81
N VAL A 207 -2.84 15.12 0.03
CA VAL A 207 -2.43 15.46 1.40
C VAL A 207 -1.16 16.30 1.34
N VAL A 208 -1.30 17.63 1.22
CA VAL A 208 -0.19 18.56 0.96
C VAL A 208 0.99 18.38 1.91
N PRO A 209 0.83 18.35 3.26
CA PRO A 209 1.96 18.08 4.16
C PRO A 209 2.63 16.73 3.93
N GLY A 210 1.87 15.72 3.47
CA GLY A 210 2.41 14.41 3.10
C GLY A 210 3.24 14.47 1.82
N ILE A 211 2.83 15.26 0.82
CA ILE A 211 3.59 15.47 -0.42
C ILE A 211 4.91 16.17 -0.12
N GLU A 212 4.88 17.21 0.71
CA GLU A 212 6.08 17.93 1.16
C GLU A 212 7.05 16.96 1.85
N ARG A 213 6.54 16.19 2.80
CA ARG A 213 7.34 15.19 3.53
C ARG A 213 7.89 14.10 2.61
N PHE A 214 7.10 13.62 1.64
CA PHE A 214 7.53 12.65 0.64
C PHE A 214 8.62 13.21 -0.28
N THR A 215 8.51 14.49 -0.65
CA THR A 215 9.53 15.20 -1.44
C THR A 215 10.86 15.25 -0.71
N ASP A 216 10.82 15.54 0.59
CA ASP A 216 12.02 15.68 1.42
C ASP A 216 12.75 14.34 1.66
N LEU A 217 12.10 13.19 1.43
CA LEU A 217 12.76 11.88 1.45
C LEU A 217 13.78 11.71 0.30
N GLY A 218 13.68 12.50 -0.77
CA GLY A 218 14.61 12.44 -1.91
C GLY A 218 14.64 11.09 -2.65
N THR A 219 13.58 10.29 -2.53
CA THR A 219 13.53 8.95 -3.16
C THR A 219 13.31 9.05 -4.68
N GLN A 220 13.56 7.95 -5.40
CA GLN A 220 13.22 7.84 -6.83
C GLN A 220 11.81 7.28 -7.10
N VAL A 221 11.03 7.05 -6.06
CA VAL A 221 9.66 6.53 -6.14
C VAL A 221 8.77 7.52 -6.88
N GLY A 222 7.89 7.00 -7.73
CA GLY A 222 6.94 7.82 -8.48
C GLY A 222 5.87 8.41 -7.56
N LEU A 223 5.46 9.65 -7.84
CA LEU A 223 4.29 10.28 -7.23
C LEU A 223 3.19 10.41 -8.28
N ALA A 224 2.00 9.94 -7.94
CA ALA A 224 0.76 10.17 -8.68
C ALA A 224 -0.21 10.98 -7.81
N VAL A 225 -0.94 11.90 -8.43
CA VAL A 225 -1.93 12.75 -7.75
C VAL A 225 -3.30 12.51 -8.36
N SER A 226 -4.22 12.04 -7.52
CA SER A 226 -5.65 11.91 -7.82
C SER A 226 -6.31 13.29 -7.90
N LEU A 227 -6.29 13.88 -9.10
CA LEU A 227 -6.73 15.25 -9.35
C LEU A 227 -8.24 15.34 -9.54
N HIS A 228 -8.76 14.63 -10.55
CA HIS A 228 -10.19 14.40 -10.85
C HIS A 228 -11.09 15.62 -11.10
N ALA A 229 -10.63 16.85 -10.90
CA ALA A 229 -11.29 18.08 -11.34
C ALA A 229 -10.26 19.22 -11.45
N ALA A 230 -10.48 20.13 -12.39
CA ALA A 230 -9.57 21.24 -12.71
C ALA A 230 -9.99 22.58 -12.09
N ASN A 231 -11.10 22.62 -11.34
CA ASN A 231 -11.54 23.76 -10.55
C ASN A 231 -11.99 23.31 -9.16
N ASP A 232 -11.84 24.20 -8.16
CA ASP A 232 -12.13 23.88 -6.77
C ASP A 232 -13.60 23.53 -6.54
N THR A 233 -14.54 24.19 -7.23
CA THR A 233 -15.98 23.95 -7.07
C THR A 233 -16.36 22.49 -7.35
N LYS A 234 -15.86 21.92 -8.47
CA LYS A 234 -16.06 20.50 -8.79
C LYS A 234 -15.23 19.60 -7.88
N ARG A 235 -13.98 19.98 -7.62
CA ARG A 235 -13.08 19.14 -6.82
C ARG A 235 -13.54 18.99 -5.38
N ASP A 236 -14.13 20.02 -4.78
CA ASP A 236 -14.75 19.96 -3.45
C ASP A 236 -15.86 18.90 -3.34
N GLN A 237 -16.57 18.64 -4.44
CA GLN A 237 -17.64 17.64 -4.50
C GLN A 237 -17.08 16.23 -4.66
N LEU A 238 -16.09 16.06 -5.55
CA LEU A 238 -15.52 14.76 -5.88
C LEU A 238 -14.50 14.27 -4.85
N VAL A 239 -13.67 15.18 -4.35
CA VAL A 239 -12.53 14.93 -3.45
C VAL A 239 -12.62 15.91 -2.28
N PRO A 240 -13.37 15.58 -1.20
CA PRO A 240 -13.63 16.52 -0.10
C PRO A 240 -12.41 17.16 0.56
N LEU A 241 -11.24 16.49 0.51
CA LEU A 241 -9.97 17.02 1.01
C LEU A 241 -9.59 18.36 0.34
N ASN A 242 -10.09 18.65 -0.87
CA ASN A 242 -9.84 19.90 -1.57
C ASN A 242 -10.24 21.14 -0.77
N ARG A 243 -11.27 21.06 0.08
CA ARG A 243 -11.65 22.17 0.96
C ARG A 243 -10.57 22.55 1.97
N ARG A 244 -9.73 21.58 2.34
CA ARG A 244 -8.60 21.76 3.26
C ARG A 244 -7.34 22.16 2.50
N TYR A 245 -7.11 21.55 1.34
CA TYR A 245 -5.97 21.83 0.46
C TYR A 245 -6.47 22.07 -0.97
N PRO A 246 -6.85 23.32 -1.30
CA PRO A 246 -7.34 23.69 -2.63
C PRO A 246 -6.32 23.43 -3.72
N LEU A 247 -6.75 23.48 -4.98
CA LEU A 247 -5.91 23.21 -6.14
C LEU A 247 -4.64 24.06 -6.18
N ALA A 248 -4.70 25.33 -5.75
CA ALA A 248 -3.53 26.20 -5.69
C ALA A 248 -2.45 25.69 -4.69
N ASP A 249 -2.87 25.17 -3.54
CA ASP A 249 -1.95 24.61 -2.54
C ASP A 249 -1.36 23.29 -3.03
N LEU A 250 -2.20 22.43 -3.59
CA LEU A 250 -1.78 21.18 -4.21
C LEU A 250 -0.79 21.43 -5.37
N ALA A 251 -1.05 22.42 -6.22
CA ALA A 251 -0.19 22.78 -7.34
C ALA A 251 1.18 23.23 -6.85
N ARG A 252 1.26 24.04 -5.77
CA ARG A 252 2.53 24.45 -5.17
C ARG A 252 3.34 23.27 -4.64
N ALA A 253 2.70 22.34 -3.92
CA ALA A 253 3.37 21.14 -3.43
C ALA A 253 3.86 20.25 -4.57
N CYS A 254 3.05 20.06 -5.61
CA CYS A 254 3.41 19.34 -6.83
C CYS A 254 4.59 19.99 -7.55
N GLN A 255 4.60 21.32 -7.69
CA GLN A 255 5.69 22.07 -8.31
C GLN A 255 6.99 21.90 -7.53
N ARG A 256 6.95 22.00 -6.19
CA ARG A 256 8.12 21.74 -5.35
C ARG A 256 8.63 20.32 -5.52
N TYR A 257 7.75 19.31 -5.54
CA TYR A 257 8.13 17.93 -5.79
C TYR A 257 8.91 17.79 -7.11
N VAL A 258 8.37 18.34 -8.21
CA VAL A 258 9.02 18.28 -9.53
C VAL A 258 10.34 19.05 -9.55
N GLN A 259 10.39 20.24 -8.94
CA GLN A 259 11.60 21.07 -8.90
C GLN A 259 12.72 20.43 -8.07
N THR A 260 12.38 19.76 -6.97
CA THR A 260 13.34 19.15 -6.06
C THR A 260 13.85 17.81 -6.57
N THR A 261 12.95 16.97 -7.09
CA THR A 261 13.28 15.59 -7.47
C THR A 261 13.62 15.44 -8.96
N HIS A 262 13.23 16.41 -9.80
CA HIS A 262 13.26 16.33 -11.26
C HIS A 262 12.53 15.12 -11.83
N ARG A 263 11.61 14.53 -11.06
CA ARG A 263 10.82 13.35 -11.45
C ARG A 263 9.54 13.81 -12.14
N ARG A 264 9.07 12.99 -13.08
CA ARG A 264 7.74 13.16 -13.67
C ARG A 264 6.68 12.92 -12.60
N LEU A 265 5.73 13.83 -12.52
CA LEU A 265 4.48 13.69 -11.77
C LEU A 265 3.40 13.13 -12.70
N SER A 266 2.58 12.21 -12.21
CA SER A 266 1.38 11.74 -12.91
C SER A 266 0.13 12.33 -12.26
N PHE A 267 -0.84 12.73 -13.08
CA PHE A 267 -2.17 13.11 -12.60
C PHE A 267 -3.17 12.05 -13.02
N GLU A 268 -3.92 11.53 -12.05
CA GLU A 268 -4.97 10.57 -12.27
C GLU A 268 -6.32 11.30 -12.44
N TRP A 269 -7.09 10.90 -13.45
CA TRP A 269 -8.39 11.49 -13.77
C TRP A 269 -9.43 10.39 -14.01
N ALA A 270 -10.32 10.18 -13.03
CA ALA A 270 -11.47 9.30 -13.21
C ALA A 270 -12.52 10.05 -14.04
N MET A 271 -12.76 9.57 -15.26
CA MET A 271 -13.77 10.15 -16.16
C MET A 271 -15.16 9.74 -15.70
N ILE A 272 -15.99 10.70 -15.31
CA ILE A 272 -17.35 10.51 -14.81
C ILE A 272 -18.30 11.24 -15.75
N ASP A 273 -19.18 10.47 -16.39
CA ASP A 273 -20.13 10.91 -17.42
C ASP A 273 -20.92 12.16 -17.00
N GLY A 274 -20.73 13.24 -17.74
CA GLY A 274 -21.42 14.52 -17.56
C GLY A 274 -20.97 15.33 -16.33
N VAL A 275 -19.96 14.87 -15.58
CA VAL A 275 -19.49 15.52 -14.36
C VAL A 275 -18.15 16.22 -14.57
N ASN A 276 -17.15 15.48 -15.03
CA ASN A 276 -15.77 15.96 -15.19
C ASN A 276 -15.14 15.51 -16.52
N ASP A 277 -15.95 15.19 -17.53
CA ASP A 277 -15.51 14.72 -18.84
C ASP A 277 -15.94 15.66 -19.99
N THR A 278 -16.26 16.91 -19.68
CA THR A 278 -16.71 17.90 -20.68
C THR A 278 -15.53 18.58 -21.38
N GLN A 279 -15.78 19.23 -22.53
CA GLN A 279 -14.76 20.06 -23.20
C GLN A 279 -14.26 21.20 -22.32
N GLN A 280 -15.13 21.74 -21.47
CA GLN A 280 -14.74 22.77 -20.50
C GLN A 280 -13.74 22.23 -19.49
N ASP A 281 -13.97 21.03 -18.95
CA ASP A 281 -13.05 20.39 -17.99
C ASP A 281 -11.67 20.17 -18.60
N ALA A 282 -11.62 19.72 -19.86
CA ALA A 282 -10.37 19.55 -20.58
C ALA A 282 -9.63 20.89 -20.81
N ALA A 283 -10.35 21.96 -21.13
CA ALA A 283 -9.78 23.29 -21.30
C ALA A 283 -9.25 23.87 -19.98
N GLU A 284 -9.98 23.70 -18.88
CA GLU A 284 -9.55 24.11 -17.54
C GLU A 284 -8.32 23.32 -17.07
N LEU A 285 -8.26 22.01 -17.35
CA LEU A 285 -7.11 21.18 -16.99
C LEU A 285 -5.83 21.59 -17.76
N ALA A 286 -5.97 22.08 -18.98
CA ALA A 286 -4.84 22.46 -19.83
C ALA A 286 -4.27 23.87 -19.52
N ALA A 287 -5.04 24.71 -18.83
CA ALA A 287 -4.70 26.11 -18.54
C ALA A 287 -3.72 26.24 -17.36
#